data_AF-E0VCY8-F1
#
_entry.id   AF-E0VCY8-F1
#
_cell.length_a   1.000
_cell.length_b   1.000
_cell.length_c   1.000
_cell.angle_alpha   90.00
_cell.angle_beta   90.00
_cell.angle_gamma   90.00
#
_symmetry.space_group_name_H-M   'P 1'
#
loop_
_entity.id
_entity.type
_entity.pdbx_description
1 polymer ?
#
loop_
_entity_poly.entity_id
_entity_poly.type
_entity_poly.pdbx_seq_one_letter_code
_entity_poly.pdbx_strand_id
1 'polypeptide(L)' 'MGLSANGLRDSITTGRQLYKYLLRACKCLPSGASQHYRHSIKQSFKQHINETNPERIKEIIERSLEDADWVLKKYK' A
#
# COMPACT_ATOMS: atom_id res chain seq x y z
N MET A 1 8.00 11.97 18.87
CA MET A 1 8.77 11.46 17.72
C MET A 1 7.82 11.15 16.59
N GLY A 2 7.45 12.16 15.79
CA GLY A 2 6.59 11.98 14.63
C GLY A 2 7.44 11.52 13.46
N LEU A 3 7.31 10.26 13.05
CA LEU A 3 7.84 9.81 11.76
C LEU A 3 7.11 10.61 10.68
N SER A 4 7.83 11.52 10.02
CA SER A 4 7.35 12.20 8.82
C SER A 4 6.85 11.14 7.83
N ALA A 5 5.69 11.36 7.20
CA ALA A 5 5.01 10.37 6.37
C ALA A 5 5.92 9.79 5.25
N ASN A 6 6.92 10.56 4.82
CA ASN A 6 7.93 10.13 3.86
C ASN A 6 8.88 9.06 4.41
N GLY A 7 9.38 9.19 5.65
CA GLY A 7 10.32 8.23 6.22
C GLY A 7 9.75 6.83 6.43
N LEU A 8 8.42 6.70 6.56
CA LEU A 8 7.77 5.39 6.61
C LEU A 8 7.71 4.73 5.22
N ARG A 9 7.53 5.53 4.16
CA ARG A 9 7.45 5.05 2.76
C ARG A 9 8.81 4.50 2.30
N ASP A 10 9.89 5.24 2.58
CA ASP A 10 11.25 4.85 2.23
C ASP A 10 11.72 3.56 2.92
N SER A 11 11.06 3.17 4.03
CA SER A 11 11.36 1.94 4.76
C SER A 11 10.65 0.68 4.24
N ILE A 12 9.75 0.82 3.26
CA ILE A 12 8.98 -0.31 2.70
C ILE A 12 9.79 -0.98 1.60
N THR A 13 10.36 -2.14 1.93
CA THR A 13 11.18 -2.94 0.99
C THR A 13 10.58 -4.31 0.70
N THR A 14 9.51 -4.69 1.42
CA THR A 14 8.88 -6.01 1.30
C THR A 14 7.36 -5.89 1.07
N GLY A 15 6.80 -6.87 0.35
CA GLY A 15 5.35 -6.96 0.16
C GLY A 15 4.55 -7.01 1.47
N ARG A 16 5.11 -7.58 2.54
CA ARG A 16 4.46 -7.62 3.87
C ARG A 16 4.38 -6.24 4.52
N GLN A 17 5.43 -5.42 4.41
CA GLN A 17 5.41 -4.04 4.89
C GLN A 17 4.41 -3.21 4.08
N LEU A 18 4.43 -3.35 2.75
CA LEU A 18 3.49 -2.68 1.85
C LEU A 18 2.03 -3.02 2.22
N TYR A 19 1.71 -4.30 2.38
CA TYR A 19 0.37 -4.74 2.76
C TYR A 19 -0.12 -4.08 4.06
N LYS A 20 0.71 -4.04 5.09
CA LYS A 20 0.39 -3.38 6.37
C LYS A 20 0.19 -1.88 6.18
N TYR A 21 1.03 -1.23 5.39
CA TYR A 21 0.93 0.20 5.09
C TYR A 21 -0.39 0.53 4.41
N LEU A 22 -0.72 -0.18 3.32
CA LEU A 22 -1.94 0.06 2.53
C LEU A 22 -3.22 -0.15 3.37
N LEU A 23 -3.25 -1.17 4.23
CA LEU A 23 -4.39 -1.38 5.14
C LEU A 23 -4.57 -0.26 6.17
N ARG A 24 -3.48 0.39 6.60
CA ARG A 24 -3.54 1.56 7.48
C ARG A 24 -4.03 2.78 6.70
N ALA A 25 -3.56 2.97 5.47
CA ALA A 25 -4.01 4.05 4.59
C ALA A 25 -5.53 3.99 4.34
N CYS A 26 -6.11 2.80 4.12
CA CYS A 26 -7.55 2.66 3.96
C CYS A 26 -8.39 3.15 5.16
N LYS A 27 -7.81 3.31 6.36
CA LYS A 27 -8.54 3.88 7.50
C LYS A 27 -8.83 5.38 7.35
N CYS A 28 -8.10 6.05 6.47
CA CYS A 28 -8.31 7.47 6.14
C CYS A 28 -9.39 7.67 5.07
N LEU A 29 -9.93 6.59 4.50
CA LEU A 29 -10.94 6.66 3.45
C LEU A 29 -12.36 6.57 4.03
N PRO A 30 -13.36 7.15 3.35
CA PRO A 30 -14.77 6.92 3.67
C PRO A 30 -15.14 5.42 3.67
N SER A 31 -16.12 5.02 4.48
CA SER A 31 -16.45 3.60 4.73
C SER A 31 -16.60 2.74 3.46
N GLY A 32 -17.35 3.22 2.46
CA GLY A 32 -17.54 2.50 1.19
C GLY A 32 -16.26 2.32 0.38
N ALA A 33 -15.44 3.39 0.26
CA ALA A 33 -14.15 3.33 -0.43
C ALA A 33 -13.15 2.45 0.33
N SER A 34 -13.10 2.58 1.66
CA SER A 34 -12.22 1.79 2.52
C SER A 34 -12.43 0.29 2.33
N GLN A 35 -13.70 -0.16 2.28
CA GLN A 35 -14.01 -1.58 2.09
C GLN A 35 -13.56 -2.10 0.73
N HIS A 36 -13.82 -1.33 -0.34
CA HIS A 36 -13.39 -1.67 -1.70
C HIS A 36 -11.87 -1.85 -1.78
N TYR A 37 -11.09 -0.84 -1.38
CA TYR A 37 -9.63 -0.91 -1.46
C TYR A 37 -9.04 -1.99 -0.56
N ARG A 38 -9.59 -2.22 0.64
CA ARG A 38 -9.14 -3.33 1.50
C ARG A 38 -9.32 -4.69 0.84
N HIS A 39 -10.37 -4.87 0.03
CA HIS A 39 -10.55 -6.12 -0.73
C HIS A 39 -9.48 -6.23 -1.82
N SER A 40 -9.30 -5.18 -2.63
CA SER A 40 -8.31 -5.15 -3.71
C SER A 40 -6.89 -5.40 -3.20
N ILE A 41 -6.50 -4.77 -2.08
CA ILE A 41 -5.20 -4.97 -1.43
C ILE A 41 -4.99 -6.43 -1.01
N LYS A 42 -6.02 -7.06 -0.41
CA LYS A 42 -5.93 -8.47 0.00
C LYS A 42 -5.80 -9.40 -1.20
N GLN A 43 -6.53 -9.13 -2.27
CA GLN A 43 -6.48 -9.93 -3.49
C GLN A 43 -5.11 -9.82 -4.17
N SER A 44 -4.62 -8.60 -4.38
CA SER A 44 -3.30 -8.34 -4.96
C SER A 44 -2.19 -8.96 -4.11
N PHE A 45 -2.24 -8.82 -2.78
CA PHE A 45 -1.24 -9.44 -1.91
C PHE A 45 -1.20 -10.97 -2.05
N LYS A 46 -2.35 -11.63 -2.16
CA LYS A 46 -2.39 -13.09 -2.39
C LYS A 46 -1.80 -13.48 -3.74
N GLN A 47 -2.00 -12.68 -4.79
CA GLN A 47 -1.45 -12.96 -6.12
C GLN A 47 0.08 -12.87 -6.15
N HIS A 48 0.67 -11.96 -5.36
CA HIS A 48 2.12 -11.69 -5.37
C HIS A 48 2.87 -12.25 -4.16
N ILE A 49 2.22 -13.03 -3.29
CA ILE A 49 2.86 -13.53 -2.04
C ILE A 49 4.08 -14.41 -2.30
N ASN A 50 4.09 -15.12 -3.44
CA ASN A 50 5.18 -16.01 -3.85
C ASN A 50 6.16 -15.34 -4.82
N GLU A 51 6.02 -14.03 -5.07
CA GLU A 51 7.00 -13.30 -5.86
C GLU A 51 8.33 -13.23 -5.11
N THR A 52 9.40 -13.63 -5.79
CA THR A 52 10.76 -13.70 -5.22
C THR A 52 11.75 -12.84 -5.99
N ASN A 53 11.38 -12.35 -7.18
CA ASN A 53 12.22 -11.44 -7.95
C ASN A 53 12.25 -10.05 -7.28
N PRO A 54 13.43 -9.57 -6.85
CA PRO A 54 13.54 -8.31 -6.11
C PRO A 54 13.15 -7.08 -6.94
N GLU A 55 13.40 -7.09 -8.25
CA GLU A 55 13.01 -5.97 -9.13
C GLU A 55 11.50 -5.90 -9.27
N ARG A 56 10.84 -7.05 -9.48
CA ARG A 56 9.37 -7.13 -9.53
C ARG A 56 8.73 -6.68 -8.22
N ILE A 57 9.27 -7.12 -7.07
CA ILE A 57 8.80 -6.69 -5.75
C ILE A 57 8.92 -5.18 -5.62
N LYS A 58 10.04 -4.60 -6.05
CA LYS A 58 10.26 -3.15 -6.01
C LYS A 58 9.24 -2.40 -6.87
N GLU A 59 9.01 -2.84 -8.11
CA GLU A 59 8.01 -2.22 -8.99
C GLU A 59 6.59 -2.30 -8.43
N ILE A 60 6.21 -3.44 -7.85
CA ILE A 60 4.90 -3.61 -7.20
C ILE A 60 4.75 -2.63 -6.05
N ILE A 61 5.79 -2.49 -5.21
CA ILE A 61 5.81 -1.55 -4.09
C ILE A 61 5.66 -0.11 -4.58
N GLU A 62 6.49 0.31 -5.55
CA GLU A 62 6.52 1.68 -6.03
C GLU A 62 5.15 2.10 -6.61
N ARG A 63 4.60 1.30 -7.54
CA ARG A 63 3.29 1.55 -8.14
C ARG A 63 2.16 1.55 -7.12
N SER A 64 2.15 0.58 -6.19
CA SER A 64 1.11 0.50 -5.17
C SER A 64 1.12 1.70 -4.23
N LEU A 65 2.30 2.27 -3.96
CA LEU A 65 2.44 3.48 -3.15
C LEU A 65 1.95 4.72 -3.91
N GLU A 66 2.29 4.84 -5.20
CA GLU A 66 1.78 5.93 -6.06
C GLU A 66 0.25 5.89 -6.17
N ASP A 67 -0.31 4.71 -6.40
CA ASP A 67 -1.77 4.51 -6.43
C ASP A 67 -2.42 4.91 -5.11
N ALA A 68 -1.82 4.51 -3.98
CA ALA A 68 -2.32 4.86 -2.66
C ALA A 68 -2.31 6.38 -2.41
N ASP A 69 -1.24 7.08 -2.81
CA ASP A 69 -1.16 8.54 -2.71
C ASP A 69 -2.24 9.23 -3.56
N TRP A 70 -2.43 8.78 -4.80
CA TRP A 70 -3.46 9.32 -5.67
C TRP A 70 -4.86 9.14 -5.08
N VAL A 71 -5.17 7.94 -4.57
CA VAL A 71 -6.45 7.64 -3.91
C VAL A 71 -6.63 8.50 -2.66
N LEU A 72 -5.64 8.55 -1.77
CA LEU A 72 -5.73 9.35 -0.55
C LEU A 72 -5.91 10.84 -0.84
N LYS A 73 -5.26 11.36 -1.87
CA LYS A 73 -5.44 12.74 -2.34
C LYS A 73 -6.84 12.99 -2.90
N LYS A 74 -7.42 12.02 -3.60
CA LYS A 74 -8.78 12.12 -4.17
C LYS A 74 -9.88 12.23 -3.10
N TYR A 75 -9.69 11.59 -1.94
CA TYR A 75 -10.66 11.58 -0.83
C TYR A 75 -10.29 12.52 0.33
N LYS A 76 -9.25 13.33 0.15
CA LYS A 76 -8.87 14.43 1.04
C LYS A 76 -9.62 15.70 0.64
#